data_AF-A0A924XCM5-F1
#
_entry.id   AF-A0A924XCM5-F1
#
_cell.length_a   1.000
_cell.length_b   1.000
_cell.length_c   1.000
_cell.angle_alpha   90.00
_cell.angle_beta   90.00
_cell.angle_gamma   90.00
#
_symmetry.space_group_name_H-M   'P 1'
#
loop_
_entity.id
_entity.type
_entity.pdbx_description
1 polymer ?
#
loop_
_entity_poly.entity_id
_entity_poly.type
_entity_poly.pdbx_seq_one_letter_code
_entity_poly.pdbx_strand_id
1 'polypeptide(L)'
;MLPPATDSSVVVPSLQHLPEVGATFSLTDEKGLATLEVFSRATLPTKFGTFAILVFHNNRDDKEHVALVRGDVRGVEHVPIRVHSECLTGDAFSSLRCDCREQLERAMEMLGRADQGLLLYMRQEGRGIGLGNKIRAYALQEQGLDTVEANEHLGFDDDQRDYAIAALMLKALGVKAVDLVTNNPKKILGLMRHGVEVKT
;
A
#
# COMPACT_ATOMS: atom_id res chain seq x y z
N MET A 1 13.02 -16.71 19.71
CA MET A 1 13.50 -17.25 18.43
C MET A 1 14.58 -16.31 17.92
N LEU A 2 15.81 -16.79 17.75
CA LEU A 2 16.85 -16.06 17.03
C LEU A 2 16.44 -15.98 15.54
N PRO A 3 16.75 -14.89 14.83
CA PRO A 3 16.51 -14.84 13.39
C PRO A 3 17.34 -15.95 12.72
N PRO A 4 16.82 -16.61 11.67
CA PRO A 4 17.61 -17.57 10.90
C PRO A 4 18.84 -16.87 10.31
N ALA A 5 19.94 -17.60 10.24
CA ALA A 5 21.19 -17.11 9.66
C ALA A 5 20.93 -16.53 8.26
N THR A 6 21.32 -15.28 8.06
CA THR A 6 21.25 -14.61 6.76
C THR A 6 22.18 -15.34 5.79
N ASP A 7 21.60 -16.02 4.82
CA ASP A 7 22.31 -16.57 3.66
C ASP A 7 23.13 -15.45 3.00
N SER A 8 24.43 -15.69 2.80
CA SER A 8 25.39 -14.76 2.19
C SER A 8 25.09 -14.42 0.72
N SER A 9 24.03 -15.00 0.13
CA SER A 9 23.53 -14.68 -1.22
C SER A 9 22.39 -13.66 -1.26
N VAL A 10 21.96 -13.12 -0.11
CA VAL A 10 20.88 -12.12 -0.05
C VAL A 10 21.33 -10.84 -0.76
N VAL A 11 20.76 -10.58 -1.94
CA VAL A 11 20.85 -9.28 -2.61
C VAL A 11 20.21 -8.24 -1.68
N VAL A 12 21.06 -7.48 -0.99
CA VAL A 12 20.65 -6.35 -0.16
C VAL A 12 20.24 -5.23 -1.11
N PRO A 13 18.97 -4.77 -1.09
CA PRO A 13 18.56 -3.65 -1.92
C PRO A 13 19.38 -2.42 -1.52
N SER A 14 20.05 -1.81 -2.48
CA SER A 14 20.80 -0.57 -2.26
C SER A 14 19.80 0.54 -1.91
N LEU A 15 19.98 1.17 -0.75
CA LEU A 15 19.18 2.33 -0.35
C LEU A 15 19.60 3.62 -1.08
N GLN A 16 20.73 3.60 -1.81
CA GLN A 16 21.35 4.81 -2.36
C GLN A 16 20.50 5.52 -3.43
N HIS A 17 19.61 4.79 -4.11
CA HIS A 17 18.77 5.36 -5.18
C HIS A 17 17.37 5.76 -4.70
N LEU A 18 17.04 5.45 -3.44
CA LEU A 18 15.78 5.80 -2.80
C LEU A 18 15.83 7.23 -2.24
N PRO A 19 14.68 7.91 -2.08
CA PRO A 19 14.66 9.26 -1.53
C PRO A 19 15.22 9.29 -0.10
N GLU A 20 15.89 10.40 0.23
CA GLU A 20 16.45 10.66 1.56
C GLU A 20 15.35 10.94 2.59
N VAL A 21 15.65 10.64 3.86
CA VAL A 21 14.78 11.03 4.98
C VAL A 21 14.65 12.56 5.02
N GLY A 22 13.44 13.05 5.22
CA GLY A 22 13.08 14.47 5.17
C GLY A 22 12.82 15.01 3.76
N ALA A 23 12.98 14.20 2.69
CA ALA A 23 12.57 14.60 1.35
C ALA A 23 11.04 14.79 1.30
N THR A 24 10.60 15.90 0.73
CA THR A 24 9.18 16.27 0.64
C THR A 24 8.68 16.30 -0.80
N PHE A 25 7.43 15.91 -0.98
CA PHE A 25 6.74 15.86 -2.27
C PHE A 25 5.33 16.41 -2.12
N SER A 26 4.82 17.00 -3.20
CA SER A 26 3.46 17.52 -3.20
C SER A 26 2.77 17.39 -4.56
N LEU A 27 1.44 17.41 -4.49
CA LEU A 27 0.51 17.55 -5.62
C LEU A 27 -0.71 18.34 -5.16
N THR A 28 -1.47 18.88 -6.10
CA THR A 28 -2.74 19.56 -5.82
C THR A 28 -3.84 18.88 -6.61
N ASP A 29 -4.98 18.63 -5.97
CA ASP A 29 -6.18 18.03 -6.56
C ASP A 29 -7.45 18.77 -6.07
N GLU A 30 -8.63 18.23 -6.37
CA GLU A 30 -9.92 18.79 -5.98
C GLU A 30 -10.14 18.91 -4.46
N LYS A 31 -9.39 18.14 -3.67
CA LYS A 31 -9.43 18.17 -2.21
C LYS A 31 -8.31 19.05 -1.62
N GLY A 32 -7.53 19.76 -2.45
CA GLY A 32 -6.51 20.72 -2.04
C GLY A 32 -5.08 20.22 -2.17
N LEU A 33 -4.17 20.81 -1.37
CA LEU A 33 -2.74 20.46 -1.37
C LEU A 33 -2.53 19.14 -0.61
N ALA A 34 -1.97 18.13 -1.28
CA ALA A 34 -1.41 16.94 -0.65
C ALA A 34 0.11 17.10 -0.51
N THR A 35 0.65 16.82 0.68
CA THR A 35 2.08 16.76 0.95
C THR A 35 2.47 15.40 1.50
N LEU A 36 3.66 14.95 1.16
CA LEU A 36 4.28 13.71 1.59
C LEU A 36 5.70 14.01 2.07
N GLU A 37 6.11 13.41 3.18
CA GLU A 37 7.49 13.41 3.67
C GLU A 37 7.99 11.97 3.81
N VAL A 38 9.23 11.72 3.39
CA VAL A 38 9.93 10.46 3.70
C VAL A 38 10.38 10.49 5.16
N PHE A 39 9.66 9.80 6.03
CA PHE A 39 9.90 9.84 7.47
C PHE A 39 11.05 8.93 7.90
N SER A 40 11.12 7.71 7.36
CA SER A 40 12.22 6.78 7.68
C SER A 40 12.41 5.74 6.58
N ARG A 41 13.60 5.12 6.55
CA ARG A 41 13.91 4.02 5.64
C ARG A 41 14.89 3.02 6.26
N ALA A 42 14.75 1.74 5.92
CA ALA A 42 15.64 0.68 6.39
C ALA A 42 15.63 -0.52 5.42
N THR A 43 16.52 -1.48 5.64
CA THR A 43 16.42 -2.82 5.03
C THR A 43 15.50 -3.69 5.88
N LEU A 44 14.57 -4.39 5.22
CA LEU A 44 13.62 -5.30 5.85
C LEU A 44 13.75 -6.71 5.25
N PRO A 45 14.47 -7.63 5.93
CA PRO A 45 14.43 -9.05 5.63
C PRO A 45 13.05 -9.62 5.98
N THR A 46 12.45 -10.37 5.05
CA THR A 46 11.17 -11.07 5.27
C THR A 46 11.27 -12.52 4.81
N LYS A 47 10.27 -13.35 5.13
CA LYS A 47 10.16 -14.71 4.58
C LYS A 47 9.99 -14.76 3.05
N PHE A 48 9.64 -13.63 2.43
CA PHE A 48 9.42 -13.52 0.98
C PHE A 48 10.64 -12.98 0.24
N GLY A 49 11.66 -12.51 0.95
CA GLY A 49 12.81 -11.82 0.39
C GLY A 49 13.14 -10.56 1.16
N THR A 50 14.20 -9.87 0.71
CA THR A 50 14.68 -8.63 1.33
C THR A 50 14.21 -7.42 0.54
N PHE A 51 13.59 -6.49 1.25
CA PHE A 51 13.07 -5.24 0.71
C PHE A 51 13.74 -4.04 1.36
N ALA A 52 13.72 -2.89 0.70
CA ALA A 52 13.83 -1.63 1.39
C ALA A 52 12.43 -1.23 1.89
N ILE A 53 12.31 -0.91 3.18
CA ILE A 53 11.09 -0.34 3.75
C ILE A 53 11.24 1.17 3.83
N LEU A 54 10.22 1.91 3.41
CA LEU A 54 10.11 3.35 3.63
C LEU A 54 8.79 3.65 4.32
N VAL A 55 8.82 4.55 5.31
CA VAL A 55 7.64 5.11 5.98
C VAL A 55 7.47 6.55 5.50
N PHE A 56 6.22 6.91 5.21
CA PHE A 56 5.86 8.25 4.77
C PHE A 56 4.81 8.89 5.67
N HIS A 57 5.01 10.17 5.99
CA HIS A 57 4.01 11.02 6.64
C HIS A 57 3.31 11.90 5.61
N ASN A 58 2.07 12.27 5.88
CA ASN A 58 1.26 13.05 4.95
C ASN A 58 0.23 13.94 5.66
N ASN A 59 -0.26 14.97 4.97
CA ASN A 59 -1.21 15.93 5.52
C ASN A 59 -2.70 15.62 5.25
N ARG A 60 -3.01 14.47 4.61
CA ARG A 60 -4.38 14.11 4.22
C ARG A 60 -5.09 13.30 5.28
N ASP A 61 -4.39 12.34 5.88
CA ASP A 61 -5.00 11.45 6.87
C ASP A 61 -4.18 11.31 8.16
N ASP A 62 -3.02 11.98 8.26
CA ASP A 62 -2.11 11.94 9.41
C ASP A 62 -1.65 10.50 9.76
N LYS A 63 -1.61 9.62 8.75
CA LYS A 63 -1.16 8.24 8.91
C LYS A 63 0.19 7.99 8.27
N GLU A 64 0.85 6.98 8.83
CA GLU A 64 2.11 6.45 8.32
C GLU A 64 1.84 5.42 7.23
N HIS A 65 2.12 5.73 5.97
CA HIS A 65 2.03 4.74 4.90
C HIS A 65 3.39 4.13 4.61
N VAL A 66 3.40 2.90 4.10
CA VAL A 66 4.63 2.12 3.93
C VAL A 66 4.82 1.73 2.47
N ALA A 67 6.04 1.87 1.97
CA ALA A 67 6.47 1.22 0.74
C ALA A 67 7.48 0.10 1.06
N LEU A 68 7.31 -1.06 0.43
CA LEU A 68 8.32 -2.11 0.36
C LEU A 68 8.84 -2.16 -1.08
N VAL A 69 10.12 -1.87 -1.24
CA VAL A 69 10.78 -1.77 -2.55
C VAL A 69 11.73 -2.95 -2.72
N ARG A 70 11.60 -3.64 -3.86
CA ARG A 70 12.54 -4.65 -4.34
C ARG A 70 13.34 -4.02 -5.48
N GLY A 71 14.67 -4.20 -5.45
CA GLY A 71 15.56 -3.70 -6.51
C GLY A 71 15.61 -2.18 -6.61
N ASP A 72 16.07 -1.69 -7.76
CA ASP A 72 16.01 -0.29 -8.13
C ASP A 72 14.81 -0.05 -9.06
N VAL A 73 13.91 0.82 -8.64
CA VAL A 73 12.66 1.12 -9.38
C VAL A 73 12.69 2.50 -10.03
N ARG A 74 13.77 3.27 -9.82
CA ARG A 74 13.85 4.67 -10.23
C ARG A 74 14.02 4.76 -11.74
N GLY A 75 13.14 5.53 -12.40
CA GLY A 75 13.20 5.74 -13.85
C GLY A 75 12.81 4.51 -14.69
N VAL A 76 12.48 3.40 -14.04
CA VAL A 76 11.97 2.19 -14.68
C VAL A 76 10.56 2.45 -15.21
N GLU A 77 10.34 2.01 -16.43
CA GLU A 77 9.06 2.03 -17.10
C GLU A 77 8.46 0.63 -16.92
N HIS A 78 7.28 0.53 -16.28
CA HIS A 78 6.56 -0.71 -15.96
C HIS A 78 7.09 -1.49 -14.74
N VAL A 79 7.08 -0.84 -13.57
CA VAL A 79 7.41 -1.50 -12.30
C VAL A 79 6.21 -2.33 -11.82
N PRO A 80 6.35 -3.65 -11.57
CA PRO A 80 5.30 -4.46 -10.96
C PRO A 80 4.95 -3.91 -9.58
N ILE A 81 3.68 -3.58 -9.35
CA ILE A 81 3.22 -2.99 -8.10
C ILE A 81 1.99 -3.66 -7.53
N ARG A 82 1.96 -3.77 -6.21
CA ARG A 82 0.74 -3.99 -5.43
C ARG A 82 0.43 -2.77 -4.56
N VAL A 83 -0.72 -2.15 -4.77
CA VAL A 83 -1.30 -1.20 -3.80
C VAL A 83 -2.24 -1.97 -2.88
N HIS A 84 -1.81 -2.26 -1.67
CA HIS A 84 -2.57 -2.98 -0.66
C HIS A 84 -3.21 -1.98 0.32
N SER A 85 -4.52 -2.13 0.57
CA SER A 85 -5.18 -1.35 1.63
C SER A 85 -5.16 -2.19 2.90
N GLU A 86 -4.71 -1.62 4.00
CA GLU A 86 -4.63 -2.25 5.32
C GLU A 86 -5.92 -2.99 5.69
N CYS A 87 -5.75 -4.19 6.20
CA CYS A 87 -6.82 -5.00 6.76
C CYS A 87 -6.27 -5.77 7.96
N LEU A 88 -6.25 -5.16 9.14
CA LEU A 88 -5.67 -5.74 10.36
C LEU A 88 -6.20 -7.14 10.65
N THR A 89 -7.52 -7.32 10.54
CA THR A 89 -8.17 -8.61 10.77
C THR A 89 -7.68 -9.69 9.83
N GLY A 90 -7.47 -9.38 8.55
CA GLY A 90 -6.93 -10.33 7.58
C GLY A 90 -5.42 -10.48 7.75
N ASP A 91 -4.70 -9.38 7.54
CA ASP A 91 -3.25 -9.31 7.42
C ASP A 91 -2.53 -9.86 8.67
N ALA A 92 -3.01 -9.52 9.87
CA ALA A 92 -2.37 -9.91 11.13
C ALA A 92 -3.10 -11.05 11.86
N PHE A 93 -4.43 -10.99 11.95
CA PHE A 93 -5.22 -11.96 12.73
C PHE A 93 -5.75 -13.14 11.93
N SER A 94 -5.40 -13.25 10.64
CA SER A 94 -5.75 -14.40 9.80
C SER A 94 -7.26 -14.65 9.71
N SER A 95 -8.05 -13.58 9.69
CA SER A 95 -9.50 -13.66 9.57
C SER A 95 -9.91 -14.40 8.31
N LEU A 96 -10.89 -15.30 8.45
CA LEU A 96 -11.53 -16.02 7.33
C LEU A 96 -12.67 -15.22 6.68
N ARG A 97 -12.98 -14.01 7.17
CA ARG A 97 -14.04 -13.14 6.62
C ARG A 97 -13.63 -12.41 5.33
N CYS A 98 -12.35 -12.42 4.98
CA CYS A 98 -11.83 -11.78 3.79
C CYS A 98 -10.56 -12.48 3.31
N ASP A 99 -10.19 -12.25 2.06
CA ASP A 99 -8.99 -12.80 1.42
C ASP A 99 -7.78 -11.84 1.46
N CYS A 100 -7.84 -10.75 2.24
CA CYS A 100 -6.82 -9.70 2.25
C CYS A 100 -5.41 -10.25 2.53
N ARG A 101 -5.30 -11.19 3.47
CA ARG A 101 -4.02 -11.85 3.79
C ARG A 101 -3.45 -12.61 2.60
N GLU A 102 -4.27 -13.43 1.94
CA GLU A 102 -3.82 -14.20 0.77
C GLU A 102 -3.36 -13.27 -0.36
N GLN A 103 -4.08 -12.17 -0.59
CA GLN A 103 -3.68 -11.18 -1.59
C GLN A 103 -2.36 -10.50 -1.23
N LEU A 104 -2.14 -10.18 0.05
CA LEU A 104 -0.89 -9.60 0.53
C LEU A 104 0.28 -10.59 0.40
N GLU A 105 0.12 -11.82 0.87
CA GLU A 105 1.17 -12.84 0.81
C GLU A 105 1.52 -13.23 -0.64
N ARG A 106 0.54 -13.38 -1.53
CA ARG A 106 0.78 -13.64 -2.97
C ARG A 106 1.55 -12.49 -3.64
N ALA A 107 1.19 -11.25 -3.33
CA ALA A 107 1.91 -10.09 -3.86
C ALA A 107 3.35 -10.03 -3.34
N MET A 108 3.55 -10.25 -2.04
CA MET A 108 4.88 -10.29 -1.43
C MET A 108 5.75 -11.41 -2.00
N GLU A 109 5.19 -12.59 -2.24
CA GLU A 109 5.91 -13.71 -2.86
C GLU A 109 6.31 -13.42 -4.31
N MET A 110 5.38 -12.87 -5.10
CA MET A 110 5.66 -12.44 -6.48
C MET A 110 6.76 -11.38 -6.53
N LEU A 111 6.64 -10.32 -5.71
CA LEU A 111 7.60 -9.21 -5.68
C LEU A 111 8.95 -9.64 -5.11
N GLY A 112 8.97 -10.53 -4.13
CA GLY A 112 10.20 -11.03 -3.53
C GLY A 112 11.05 -11.87 -4.48
N ARG A 113 10.41 -12.51 -5.47
CA ARG A 113 11.08 -13.26 -6.54
C ARG A 113 11.47 -12.40 -7.75
N ALA A 114 10.97 -11.18 -7.84
CA ALA A 114 11.30 -10.26 -8.92
C ALA A 114 12.65 -9.56 -8.69
N ASP A 115 13.27 -9.11 -9.78
CA ASP A 115 14.46 -8.25 -9.72
C ASP A 115 14.12 -6.85 -9.19
N GLN A 116 12.92 -6.37 -9.54
CA GLN A 116 12.40 -5.07 -9.18
C GLN A 116 10.89 -5.14 -8.91
N GLY A 117 10.39 -4.34 -7.98
CA GLY A 117 8.98 -4.31 -7.66
C GLY A 117 8.63 -3.48 -6.44
N LEU A 118 7.35 -3.22 -6.26
CA LEU A 118 6.87 -2.33 -5.22
C LEU A 118 5.59 -2.86 -4.55
N LEU A 119 5.53 -2.78 -3.23
CA LEU A 119 4.28 -2.88 -2.49
C LEU A 119 4.04 -1.57 -1.74
N LEU A 120 2.90 -0.93 -1.98
CA LEU A 120 2.41 0.17 -1.15
C LEU A 120 1.38 -0.38 -0.16
N TYR A 121 1.68 -0.28 1.12
CA TYR A 121 0.76 -0.60 2.20
C TYR A 121 0.09 0.67 2.70
N MET A 122 -1.12 0.91 2.19
CA MET A 122 -1.92 2.09 2.50
C MET A 122 -2.73 1.83 3.76
N ARG A 123 -2.54 2.65 4.80
CA ARG A 123 -3.25 2.54 6.10
C ARG A 123 -4.70 3.04 6.04
N GLN A 124 -5.47 2.43 5.16
CA GLN A 124 -6.84 2.77 4.81
C GLN A 124 -7.79 1.65 5.19
N GLU A 125 -7.72 1.24 6.46
CA GLU A 125 -8.55 0.19 7.04
C GLU A 125 -10.05 0.41 6.76
N GLY A 126 -10.75 -0.69 6.49
CA GLY A 126 -12.20 -0.67 6.26
C GLY A 126 -12.63 0.15 5.04
N ARG A 127 -11.78 0.29 4.00
CA ARG A 127 -12.04 1.20 2.86
C ARG A 127 -12.11 2.68 3.28
N GLY A 128 -11.35 3.05 4.31
CA GLY A 128 -11.24 4.44 4.79
C GLY A 128 -12.07 4.73 6.04
N ILE A 129 -13.05 3.90 6.40
CA ILE A 129 -13.92 4.14 7.57
C ILE A 129 -13.24 3.80 8.91
N GLY A 130 -12.09 3.12 8.86
CA GLY A 130 -11.33 2.70 10.03
C GLY A 130 -11.79 1.37 10.65
N LEU A 131 -10.95 0.82 11.54
CA LEU A 131 -11.15 -0.50 12.13
C LEU A 131 -12.46 -0.60 12.94
N GLY A 132 -12.73 0.37 13.81
CA GLY A 132 -13.89 0.33 14.70
C GLY A 132 -15.21 0.25 13.92
N ASN A 133 -15.34 1.06 12.86
CA ASN A 133 -16.52 1.05 12.00
C ASN A 133 -16.61 -0.21 11.14
N LYS A 134 -15.49 -0.77 10.69
CA LYS A 134 -15.47 -2.10 10.05
C LYS A 134 -16.02 -3.19 10.97
N ILE A 135 -15.65 -3.19 12.25
CA ILE A 135 -16.18 -4.16 13.22
C ILE A 135 -17.67 -3.92 13.49
N ARG A 136 -18.12 -2.65 13.55
CA ARG A 136 -19.56 -2.33 13.60
C ARG A 136 -20.31 -2.89 12.39
N ALA A 137 -19.74 -2.76 11.19
CA ALA A 137 -20.34 -3.32 9.97
C ALA A 137 -20.42 -4.86 10.04
N TYR A 138 -19.40 -5.54 10.57
CA TYR A 138 -19.47 -6.99 10.80
C TYR A 138 -20.59 -7.38 11.78
N ALA A 139 -20.79 -6.61 12.86
CA ALA A 139 -21.86 -6.87 13.82
C ALA A 139 -23.26 -6.70 13.19
N LEU A 140 -23.41 -5.78 12.24
CA LEU A 140 -24.66 -5.63 11.46
C LEU A 140 -24.84 -6.77 10.46
N GLN A 141 -23.78 -7.23 9.82
CA GLN A 141 -23.83 -8.38 8.91
C GLN A 141 -24.20 -9.69 9.63
N GLU A 142 -23.74 -9.85 10.88
CA GLU A 142 -24.15 -10.98 11.74
C GLU A 142 -25.65 -10.94 12.07
N GLN A 143 -26.30 -9.77 11.95
CA GLN A 143 -27.74 -9.60 12.10
C GLN A 143 -28.50 -9.78 10.77
N GLY A 144 -27.80 -10.12 9.69
CA GLY A 144 -28.39 -10.47 8.39
C GLY A 144 -28.31 -9.38 7.33
N LEU A 145 -27.73 -8.21 7.62
CA LEU A 145 -27.52 -7.17 6.62
C LEU A 145 -26.41 -7.58 5.65
N ASP A 146 -26.54 -7.20 4.38
CA ASP A 146 -25.42 -7.32 3.46
C ASP A 146 -24.35 -6.22 3.72
N THR A 147 -23.28 -6.24 2.93
CA THR A 147 -22.17 -5.28 3.12
C THR A 147 -22.56 -3.84 2.78
N VAL A 148 -23.42 -3.65 1.77
CA VAL A 148 -23.88 -2.32 1.34
C VAL A 148 -24.84 -1.78 2.38
N GLU A 149 -25.85 -2.56 2.78
CA GLU A 149 -26.82 -2.21 3.81
C GLU A 149 -26.14 -1.85 5.14
N ALA A 150 -25.12 -2.63 5.55
CA ALA A 150 -24.38 -2.35 6.76
C ALA A 150 -23.61 -1.02 6.69
N ASN A 151 -23.03 -0.66 5.55
CA ASN A 151 -22.32 0.60 5.37
C ASN A 151 -23.30 1.79 5.33
N GLU A 152 -24.41 1.65 4.60
CA GLU A 152 -25.48 2.66 4.54
C GLU A 152 -26.06 2.91 5.93
N HIS A 153 -26.31 1.85 6.71
CA HIS A 153 -26.80 1.96 8.09
C HIS A 153 -25.83 2.72 9.00
N LEU A 154 -24.53 2.65 8.72
CA LEU A 154 -23.49 3.37 9.45
C LEU A 154 -23.21 4.77 8.88
N GLY A 155 -23.87 5.16 7.79
CA GLY A 155 -23.72 6.46 7.14
C GLY A 155 -22.44 6.60 6.32
N PHE A 156 -21.89 5.50 5.80
CA PHE A 156 -20.66 5.52 5.01
C PHE A 156 -20.90 5.26 3.53
N ASP A 157 -20.17 6.01 2.69
CA ASP A 157 -20.03 5.68 1.28
C ASP A 157 -19.31 4.34 1.09
N ASP A 158 -19.54 3.74 -0.07
CA ASP A 158 -19.10 2.39 -0.44
C ASP A 158 -17.57 2.23 -0.55
N ASP A 159 -16.85 3.34 -0.76
CA ASP A 159 -15.38 3.43 -0.78
C ASP A 159 -14.89 4.88 -0.59
N GLN A 160 -14.23 5.18 0.53
CA GLN A 160 -13.72 6.53 0.86
C GLN A 160 -12.20 6.64 0.68
N ARG A 161 -11.57 5.68 -0.01
CA ARG A 161 -10.13 5.68 -0.17
C ARG A 161 -9.65 6.80 -1.09
N ASP A 162 -8.51 7.35 -0.72
CA ASP A 162 -7.82 8.39 -1.47
C ASP A 162 -6.50 7.85 -2.02
N TYR A 163 -6.26 8.03 -3.31
CA TYR A 163 -5.06 7.54 -4.00
C TYR A 163 -4.04 8.64 -4.29
N ALA A 164 -4.29 9.89 -3.89
CA ALA A 164 -3.34 10.99 -4.01
C ALA A 164 -2.03 10.68 -3.29
N ILE A 165 -2.11 10.10 -2.08
CA ILE A 165 -0.92 9.74 -1.32
C ILE A 165 -0.17 8.58 -1.97
N ALA A 166 -0.86 7.57 -2.51
CA ALA A 166 -0.21 6.49 -3.25
C ALA A 166 0.54 7.03 -4.48
N ALA A 167 -0.05 7.98 -5.22
CA ALA A 167 0.61 8.64 -6.33
C ALA A 167 1.82 9.46 -5.89
N LEU A 168 1.75 10.17 -4.76
CA LEU A 168 2.91 10.88 -4.19
C LEU A 168 4.02 9.92 -3.78
N MET A 169 3.70 8.76 -3.20
CA MET A 169 4.71 7.75 -2.86
C MET A 169 5.42 7.24 -4.12
N LEU A 170 4.70 7.02 -5.22
CA LEU A 170 5.29 6.62 -6.50
C LEU A 170 6.19 7.70 -7.09
N LYS A 171 5.74 8.96 -7.04
CA LYS A 171 6.54 10.13 -7.43
C LYS A 171 7.82 10.23 -6.59
N ALA A 172 7.73 10.01 -5.27
CA ALA A 172 8.86 10.04 -4.36
C ALA A 172 9.90 8.96 -4.68
N LEU A 173 9.42 7.78 -5.08
CA LEU A 173 10.26 6.66 -5.50
C LEU A 173 10.80 6.81 -6.94
N GLY A 174 10.38 7.85 -7.67
CA GLY A 174 10.82 8.11 -9.04
C GLY A 174 10.31 7.11 -10.06
N VAL A 175 9.18 6.46 -9.79
CA VAL A 175 8.53 5.51 -10.69
C VAL A 175 7.75 6.26 -11.77
N LYS A 176 7.97 5.94 -13.04
CA LYS A 176 7.30 6.60 -14.17
C LYS A 176 5.96 5.96 -14.54
N ALA A 177 5.96 4.63 -14.64
CA ALA A 177 4.82 3.83 -15.03
C ALA A 177 4.80 2.52 -14.25
N VAL A 178 3.61 2.02 -13.95
CA VAL A 178 3.42 0.82 -13.12
C VAL A 178 2.57 -0.24 -13.79
N ASP A 179 2.90 -1.50 -13.51
CA ASP A 179 2.08 -2.66 -13.84
C ASP A 179 1.35 -3.08 -12.56
N LEU A 180 0.10 -2.62 -12.43
CA LEU A 180 -0.68 -2.70 -11.19
C LEU A 180 -1.39 -4.04 -11.07
N VAL A 181 -0.99 -4.82 -10.08
CA VAL A 181 -1.66 -6.08 -9.72
C VAL A 181 -2.92 -5.79 -8.91
N THR A 182 -4.03 -5.55 -9.63
CA THR A 182 -5.34 -5.31 -9.03
C THR A 182 -6.49 -5.80 -9.90
N ASN A 183 -7.59 -6.18 -9.25
CA ASN A 183 -8.90 -6.38 -9.87
C ASN A 183 -9.87 -5.21 -9.61
N ASN A 184 -9.40 -4.15 -8.93
CA ASN A 184 -10.25 -3.03 -8.54
C ASN A 184 -10.11 -1.85 -9.54
N PRO A 185 -11.11 -1.59 -10.40
CA PRO A 185 -11.04 -0.48 -11.35
C PRO A 185 -10.94 0.89 -10.69
N LYS A 186 -11.45 1.06 -9.45
CA LYS A 186 -11.32 2.32 -8.69
C LYS A 186 -9.86 2.63 -8.36
N LYS A 187 -9.01 1.61 -8.12
CA LYS A 187 -7.56 1.79 -7.89
C LYS A 187 -6.85 2.31 -9.14
N ILE A 188 -7.16 1.72 -10.29
CA ILE A 188 -6.61 2.12 -11.59
C ILE A 188 -6.95 3.59 -11.86
N LEU A 189 -8.25 3.91 -11.81
CA LEU A 189 -8.74 5.27 -12.06
C LEU A 189 -8.26 6.28 -11.03
N GLY A 190 -8.08 5.88 -9.77
CA GLY A 190 -7.53 6.75 -8.72
C GLY A 190 -6.09 7.15 -9.00
N LEU A 191 -5.24 6.17 -9.31
CA LEU A 191 -3.83 6.43 -9.64
C LEU A 191 -3.68 7.25 -10.94
N MET A 192 -4.42 6.89 -11.99
CA MET A 192 -4.38 7.62 -13.28
C MET A 192 -4.81 9.08 -13.14
N ARG A 193 -5.82 9.36 -12.30
CA ARG A 193 -6.27 10.74 -12.03
C ARG A 193 -5.18 11.61 -11.40
N HIS A 194 -4.24 11.01 -10.67
CA HIS A 194 -3.10 11.71 -10.07
C HIS A 194 -1.82 11.61 -10.91
N GLY A 195 -1.96 11.31 -12.21
CA GLY A 195 -0.86 11.36 -13.18
C GLY A 195 0.06 10.14 -13.19
N VAL A 196 -0.36 9.03 -12.57
CA VAL A 196 0.39 7.76 -12.65
C VAL A 196 -0.02 7.02 -13.91
N GLU A 197 0.95 6.66 -14.75
CA GLU A 197 0.69 5.75 -15.87
C GLU A 197 0.52 4.32 -15.35
N VAL A 198 -0.64 3.71 -15.62
CA VAL A 198 -1.01 2.38 -15.11
C VAL A 198 -1.30 1.43 -16.27
N LYS A 199 -0.68 0.24 -16.22
CA LYS A 199 -1.06 -0.94 -17.00
C LYS A 199 -1.52 -2.05 -16.04
N THR A 200 -2.31 -2.99 -16.53
CA THR A 200 -2.88 -4.12 -15.75
C THR A 200 -2.72 -5.42 -16.47
#